data_AF-A0A0M2LFS7-F1
#
_entry.id   AF-A0A0M2LFS7-F1
#
_cell.length_a   1.000
_cell.length_b   1.000
_cell.length_c   1.000
_cell.angle_alpha   90.00
_cell.angle_beta   90.00
_cell.angle_gamma   90.00
#
_symmetry.space_group_name_H-M   'P 1'
#
loop_
_entity.id
_entity.type
_entity.pdbx_description
1 polymer ?
#
loop_
_entity_poly.entity_id
_entity_poly.type
_entity_poly.pdbx_seq_one_letter_code
_entity_poly.pdbx_strand_id
1 'polypeptide(L)' 'MVAVEKALDRFGAPVYVRKQIVHNVHVVRTLEQMGAIFVEEVDEVPEGANVGFSAHGVSP' A
#
# COMPACT_ATOMS: atom_id res chain seq x y z
N MET A 1 7.55 -5.59 -5.31
CA MET A 1 6.90 -4.49 -4.57
C MET A 1 7.46 -4.46 -3.16
N VAL A 2 8.73 -4.06 -3.01
CA VAL A 2 9.46 -4.19 -1.73
C VAL A 2 9.04 -3.13 -0.70
N ALA A 3 8.41 -2.03 -1.14
CA ALA A 3 8.10 -0.88 -0.29
C ALA A 3 6.99 -1.17 0.75
N VAL A 4 5.90 -1.84 0.36
CA VAL A 4 4.77 -2.09 1.28
C VAL A 4 5.08 -3.21 2.26
N GLU A 5 5.75 -4.27 1.81
CA GLU A 5 6.20 -5.35 2.71
C GLU A 5 7.14 -4.79 3.79
N LYS A 6 8.10 -3.94 3.40
CA LYS A 6 8.98 -3.25 4.37
C LYS A 6 8.24 -2.26 5.26
N ALA A 7 7.21 -1.59 4.74
CA ALA A 7 6.39 -0.69 5.55
C ALA A 7 5.61 -1.48 6.62
N LEU A 8 5.04 -2.63 6.26
CA LEU A 8 4.36 -3.51 7.21
C LEU A 8 5.33 -4.06 8.26
N ASP A 9 6.55 -4.46 7.86
CA ASP A 9 7.58 -4.94 8.79
C ASP A 9 8.08 -3.83 9.73
N ARG A 10 8.20 -2.59 9.23
CA ARG A 10 8.74 -1.46 10.01
C ARG A 10 7.71 -0.77 10.90
N PHE A 11 6.47 -0.62 10.43
CA PHE A 11 5.44 0.19 11.07
C PHE A 11 4.28 -0.64 11.64
N GLY A 12 4.22 -1.94 11.31
CA GLY A 12 3.09 -2.80 11.66
C GLY A 12 1.85 -2.51 10.83
N ALA A 13 0.81 -3.32 11.02
CA ALA A 13 -0.49 -3.12 10.39
C ALA A 13 -1.35 -2.10 11.16
N PRO A 14 -2.24 -1.34 10.49
CA PRO A 14 -2.48 -1.35 9.05
C PRO A 14 -1.58 -0.38 8.25
N VAL A 15 -1.27 -0.75 7.01
CA VAL A 15 -0.59 0.13 6.03
C VAL A 15 -1.50 0.36 4.83
N TYR A 16 -1.78 1.62 4.50
CA TYR A 16 -2.67 1.98 3.40
C TYR A 16 -1.91 2.12 2.09
N VAL A 17 -2.45 1.57 1.00
CA VAL A 17 -1.79 1.52 -0.31
C VAL A 17 -2.78 1.91 -1.40
N ARG A 18 -2.41 2.84 -2.28
CA ARG A 18 -3.27 3.20 -3.42
C ARG A 18 -3.32 2.06 -4.44
N LYS A 19 -4.52 1.67 -4.90
CA LYS A 19 -4.71 0.54 -5.85
C LYS A 19 -3.97 0.68 -7.17
N GLN A 20 -3.79 1.90 -7.68
CA GLN A 20 -3.09 2.16 -8.95
C GLN A 20 -1.64 1.66 -9.00
N ILE A 21 -1.08 1.32 -7.84
CA ILE A 21 0.32 0.95 -7.70
C ILE A 21 0.53 -0.56 -7.92
N VAL A 22 -0.54 -1.38 -7.86
CA VAL A 22 -0.43 -2.84 -7.81
C VAL A 22 -1.47 -3.50 -8.69
N HIS A 23 -1.04 -3.96 -9.86
CA HIS A 23 -1.92 -4.66 -10.81
C HIS A 23 -1.76 -6.19 -10.78
N ASN A 24 -1.20 -6.73 -9.69
CA ASN A 24 -1.03 -8.18 -9.52
C ASN A 24 -1.87 -8.68 -8.34
N VAL A 25 -2.94 -9.41 -8.66
CA VAL A 25 -3.90 -9.95 -7.68
C VAL A 25 -3.25 -10.87 -6.65
N HIS A 26 -2.22 -11.64 -7.03
CA HIS A 26 -1.50 -12.48 -6.07
C HIS A 26 -0.75 -11.64 -5.04
N VAL A 27 -0.09 -10.57 -5.49
CA VAL A 27 0.64 -9.64 -4.62
C VAL A 27 -0.32 -8.89 -3.70
N VAL A 28 -1.46 -8.42 -4.22
CA VAL A 28 -2.50 -7.75 -3.43
C VAL A 28 -2.97 -8.67 -2.30
N ARG A 29 -3.36 -9.91 -2.61
CA ARG A 29 -3.84 -10.86 -1.60
C ARG A 29 -2.82 -11.15 -0.50
N THR A 30 -1.55 -11.34 -0.85
CA THR A 30 -0.50 -11.57 0.14
C THR A 30 -0.34 -10.36 1.06
N LEU A 31 -0.38 -9.14 0.52
CA LEU A 31 -0.24 -7.92 1.31
C LEU A 31 -1.47 -7.65 2.19
N GLU A 32 -2.68 -7.91 1.69
CA GLU A 32 -3.91 -7.82 2.48
C GLU A 32 -3.87 -8.77 3.68
N GLN A 33 -3.39 -10.01 3.49
CA GLN A 33 -3.18 -10.96 4.58
C GLN A 33 -2.16 -10.49 5.61
N MET A 34 -1.18 -9.68 5.19
CA MET A 34 -0.19 -9.07 6.09
C MET A 34 -0.69 -7.78 6.75
N GLY A 35 -1.89 -7.30 6.42
CA GLY A 35 -2.49 -6.09 7.01
C GLY A 35 -2.36 -4.82 6.16
N ALA A 36 -2.07 -4.94 4.86
CA ALA A 36 -2.21 -3.83 3.94
C ALA A 36 -3.69 -3.58 3.63
N ILE A 37 -4.07 -2.30 3.53
CA ILE A 37 -5.41 -1.86 3.14
C ILE A 37 -5.30 -1.10 1.82
N PHE A 38 -5.96 -1.61 0.78
CA PHE A 38 -5.91 -1.00 -0.54
C PHE A 38 -7.06 0.01 -0.73
N VAL A 39 -6.70 1.28 -0.89
CA VAL A 39 -7.65 2.39 -1.12
C VAL A 39 -7.60 2.84 -2.58
N GLU A 40 -8.70 3.39 -3.08
CA GLU A 40 -8.74 3.98 -4.42
C GLU A 40 -8.07 5.37 -4.40
N GLU A 41 -8.41 6.17 -3.39
CA GLU A 41 -7.97 7.56 -3.22
C GLU A 41 -7.27 7.76 -1.87
N VAL A 42 -6.40 8.77 -1.77
CA VAL A 42 -5.65 9.05 -0.53
C VAL A 42 -6.57 9.60 0.56
N ASP A 43 -7.64 10.30 0.18
CA ASP A 43 -8.65 10.86 1.08
C ASP A 43 -9.47 9.80 1.84
N GLU A 44 -9.42 8.53 1.41
CA GLU A 44 -10.01 7.41 2.13
C GLU A 44 -9.16 6.96 3.33
N VAL A 45 -7.94 7.48 3.47
CA VAL A 45 -7.04 7.15 4.56
C VAL A 45 -7.32 8.04 5.77
N PRO A 46 -7.52 7.45 6.98
CA PRO A 46 -7.69 8.24 8.19
C PRO A 46 -6.45 9.08 8.52
N GLU A 47 -6.67 10.30 9.02
CA GLU A 47 -5.59 11.20 9.42
C GLU A 47 -4.65 10.54 10.45
N GLY A 48 -3.35 10.63 10.19
CA GLY A 48 -2.31 10.04 11.05
C GLY A 48 -1.96 8.58 10.73
N ALA A 49 -2.60 7.95 9.73
CA ALA A 49 -2.22 6.61 9.30
C ALA A 49 -1.03 6.60 8.32
N ASN A 50 -0.33 5.45 8.27
CA ASN A 50 0.82 5.27 7.38
C ASN A 50 0.35 4.93 5.96
N VAL A 51 0.71 5.77 4.99
CA VAL A 51 0.42 5.57 3.56
C VAL A 51 1.68 5.19 2.79
N GLY A 52 1.63 4.06 2.08
CA GLY A 52 2.66 3.63 1.16
C GLY A 52 2.39 4.13 -0.26
N PHE A 53 3.25 5.02 -0.77
CA PHE A 53 3.32 5.38 -2.18
C PHE A 53 4.51 4.65 -2.85
N SER A 54 4.31 4.02 -4.00
CA SER A 54 5.46 3.55 -4.80
C SER A 54 5.95 4.68 -5.68
N ALA A 55 7.26 4.90 -5.68
CA ALA A 55 7.93 5.84 -6.58
C ALA A 55 8.16 5.29 -8.01
N HIS A 56 7.49 4.19 -8.40
CA HIS A 56 7.59 3.67 -9.75
C HIS A 56 6.58 4.34 -10.69
N GLY A 57 7.06 5.35 -11.41
CA GLY A 57 6.56 5.69 -12.74
C GLY A 57 5.41 6.68 -12.79
N VAL A 58 5.65 7.92 -12.38
CA VAL A 58 5.08 9.03 -13.14
C VAL A 58 5.86 9.11 -14.46
N SER A 59 5.30 8.56 -15.53
CA SER A 59 5.65 9.04 -16.88
C SER A 59 5.03 10.43 -17.04
N PRO A 60 5.74 11.39 -17.67
CA PRO A 60 5.33 12.80 -17.77
C PRO A 60 4.02 13.00 -18.52
#